data_AF-A0A1B6FD03-F1
#
_entry.id   AF-A0A1B6FD03-F1
#
_cell.length_a   1.000
_cell.length_b   1.000
_cell.length_c   1.000
_cell.angle_alpha   90.00
_cell.angle_beta   90.00
_cell.angle_gamma   90.00
#
_symmetry.space_group_name_H-M   'P 1'
#
loop_
_entity.id
_entity.type
_entity.pdbx_description
1 polymer ?
#
loop_
_entity_poly.entity_id
_entity_poly.type
_entity_poly.pdbx_seq_one_letter_code
_entity_poly.pdbx_strand_id
1 'polypeptide(L)'
;PIAFRTGTRPPLAGPYAFSRIPKPILNEPRVYLPEDVQNTWFFKNLSVNVDGSIVRDEKLPLNSINDWRVRAVAVGKSGLDIGDETLIRLKQKPFELAVNFPYSAVRGEIISVPVVVKNNRE
;
A
#
# COMPACT_ATOMS: atom_id res chain seq x y z
N PRO A 1 -3.63 -23.11 59.80
CA PRO A 1 -4.16 -22.23 58.73
C PRO A 1 -3.09 -21.99 57.63
N ILE A 2 -3.37 -22.40 56.39
CA ILE A 2 -2.43 -22.28 55.27
C ILE A 2 -2.55 -20.86 54.69
N ALA A 3 -1.45 -20.10 54.69
CA ALA A 3 -1.43 -18.74 54.17
C ALA A 3 -1.53 -18.76 52.64
N PHE A 4 -2.60 -18.16 52.10
CA PHE A 4 -2.82 -18.00 50.67
C PHE A 4 -1.80 -17.02 50.09
N ARG A 5 -0.82 -17.53 49.34
CA ARG A 5 0.20 -16.69 48.67
C ARG A 5 -0.29 -16.36 47.26
N THR A 6 -0.72 -15.11 47.06
CA THR A 6 -0.94 -14.58 45.72
C THR A 6 0.41 -14.45 45.02
N GLY A 7 0.60 -15.19 43.92
CA GLY A 7 1.88 -15.32 43.21
C GLY A 7 2.38 -14.06 42.50
N THR A 8 1.82 -12.88 42.77
CA THR A 8 2.12 -11.63 42.05
C THR A 8 2.80 -10.63 42.97
N ARG A 9 4.10 -10.43 42.76
CA ARG A 9 4.89 -9.41 43.48
C ARG A 9 4.48 -7.99 43.05
N PRO A 10 4.61 -6.98 43.93
CA PRO A 10 4.33 -5.60 43.59
C PRO A 10 5.23 -5.08 42.45
N PRO A 11 4.72 -4.19 41.58
CA PRO A 11 5.44 -3.66 40.44
C PRO A 11 6.55 -2.74 40.95
N LEU A 12 7.79 -3.25 41.05
CA LEU A 12 9.10 -2.58 41.28
C LEU A 12 10.09 -3.49 42.06
N ALA A 13 9.67 -4.65 42.56
CA ALA A 13 10.48 -5.50 43.46
C ALA A 13 11.59 -6.36 42.79
N GLY A 14 11.67 -6.40 41.45
CA GLY A 14 12.57 -7.32 40.70
C GLY A 14 12.39 -8.81 41.04
N PRO A 15 13.12 -9.77 40.42
CA PRO A 15 13.77 -9.81 39.12
C PRO A 15 13.00 -10.71 38.10
N TYR A 16 11.66 -10.87 38.19
CA TYR A 16 10.86 -11.64 37.22
C TYR A 16 9.57 -10.94 36.73
N ALA A 17 9.20 -11.31 35.50
CA ALA A 17 7.97 -11.14 34.69
C ALA A 17 7.61 -9.77 34.08
N PHE A 18 7.76 -8.63 34.77
CA PHE A 18 7.37 -7.33 34.19
C PHE A 18 8.32 -6.16 34.54
N SER A 19 9.52 -6.43 35.07
CA SER A 19 10.46 -5.38 35.50
C SER A 19 11.11 -4.60 34.36
N ARG A 20 10.93 -5.04 33.11
CA ARG A 20 11.36 -4.31 31.92
C ARG A 20 10.19 -4.27 30.95
N ILE A 21 9.47 -3.15 30.95
CA ILE A 21 8.74 -2.75 29.75
C ILE A 21 9.84 -2.46 28.72
N PRO A 22 9.90 -3.18 27.58
CA PRO A 22 10.83 -2.83 26.52
C PRO A 22 10.65 -1.34 26.22
N LYS A 23 11.75 -0.58 26.16
CA LYS A 23 11.66 0.86 25.87
C LYS A 23 10.81 1.01 24.61
N PRO A 24 9.71 1.78 24.64
CA PRO A 24 8.89 1.96 23.45
C PRO A 24 9.80 2.52 22.37
N ILE A 25 9.80 1.84 21.22
CA ILE A 25 10.49 2.26 19.99
C ILE A 25 9.79 3.54 19.49
N LEU A 26 10.17 4.67 20.08
CA LEU A 26 9.61 5.99 19.80
C LEU A 26 10.36 6.71 18.66
N ASN A 27 11.64 6.40 18.47
CA ASN A 27 12.54 7.15 17.59
C ASN A 27 13.02 6.36 16.36
N GLU A 28 12.49 5.17 16.10
CA GLU A 28 12.80 4.44 14.87
C GLU A 28 11.80 4.84 13.77
N PRO A 29 12.27 5.34 12.61
CA PRO A 29 11.37 5.65 11.51
C PRO A 29 10.72 4.36 11.01
N ARG A 30 9.39 4.28 11.12
CA ARG A 30 8.63 3.17 10.54
C ARG A 30 8.54 3.39 9.03
N VAL A 31 9.28 2.59 8.28
CA VAL A 31 9.22 2.57 6.81
C VAL A 31 8.20 1.52 6.39
N TYR A 32 7.10 1.96 5.78
CA TYR A 32 6.14 1.07 5.15
C TYR A 32 6.51 0.96 3.67
N LEU A 33 6.89 -0.24 3.24
CA LEU A 33 7.14 -0.51 1.83
C LEU A 33 5.80 -0.66 1.12
N PRO A 34 5.63 -0.07 -0.07
CA PRO A 34 4.48 -0.38 -0.91
C PRO A 34 4.58 -1.85 -1.35
N GLU A 35 3.74 -2.70 -0.77
CA GLU A 35 3.59 -4.08 -1.20
C GLU A 35 2.62 -4.14 -2.40
N ASP A 36 2.92 -5.07 -3.32
CA ASP A 36 2.06 -5.52 -4.41
C ASP A 36 1.51 -4.38 -5.31
N VAL A 37 2.41 -3.70 -6.02
CA VAL A 37 2.04 -2.67 -6.99
C VAL A 37 1.30 -3.34 -8.16
N GLN A 38 -0.02 -3.25 -8.14
CA GLN A 38 -0.89 -3.81 -9.16
C GLN A 38 -0.69 -3.10 -10.51
N ASN A 39 -0.73 -3.83 -11.62
CA ASN A 39 -0.74 -3.24 -12.96
C ASN A 39 -2.12 -2.67 -13.32
N THR A 40 -3.19 -3.17 -12.70
CA THR A 40 -4.56 -2.73 -12.92
C THR A 40 -5.27 -2.61 -11.59
N TRP A 41 -5.89 -1.46 -11.35
CA TRP A 41 -6.57 -1.16 -10.10
C TRP A 41 -8.09 -1.15 -10.24
N PHE A 42 -8.59 -0.73 -11.41
CA PHE A 42 -10.02 -0.55 -11.67
C PHE A 42 -10.48 -1.46 -12.80
N PHE A 43 -11.11 -2.58 -12.43
CA PHE A 43 -11.75 -3.50 -13.35
C PHE A 43 -13.12 -3.89 -12.79
N LYS A 44 -14.15 -3.12 -13.14
CA LYS A 44 -15.50 -3.28 -12.60
C LYS A 44 -16.54 -3.10 -13.69
N ASN A 45 -17.64 -3.84 -13.57
CA ASN A 45 -18.84 -3.62 -14.38
C ASN A 45 -19.74 -2.61 -13.67
N LEU A 46 -20.20 -1.60 -14.40
CA LEU A 46 -21.11 -0.57 -13.92
C LEU A 46 -22.36 -0.56 -14.80
N SER A 47 -23.53 -0.65 -14.18
CA SER A 47 -24.81 -0.44 -14.84
C SER A 47 -25.25 1.02 -14.65
N VAL A 48 -25.67 1.64 -15.74
CA VAL A 48 -26.15 3.03 -15.75
C VAL A 48 -27.67 3.04 -15.55
N ASN A 49 -28.17 4.03 -14.82
CA ASN A 49 -29.60 4.20 -14.57
C ASN A 49 -30.30 4.86 -15.79
N VAL A 50 -31.60 5.12 -15.68
CA VAL A 50 -32.45 5.65 -16.77
C VAL A 50 -31.97 7.03 -17.27
N ASP A 51 -31.25 7.76 -16.44
CA ASP A 51 -30.64 9.07 -16.73
C ASP A 51 -29.37 8.99 -17.61
N GLY A 52 -28.83 7.79 -17.84
CA GLY A 52 -27.69 7.61 -18.74
C GLY A 52 -26.34 8.06 -18.15
N SER A 53 -26.27 8.35 -16.85
CA SER A 53 -25.01 8.74 -16.19
C SER A 53 -24.77 7.99 -14.88
N ILE A 54 -23.51 7.84 -14.48
CA ILE A 54 -23.14 7.26 -13.19
C ILE A 54 -21.90 7.99 -12.65
N VAL A 55 -21.93 8.28 -11.35
CA VAL A 55 -20.76 8.81 -10.62
C VAL A 55 -20.34 7.77 -9.58
N ARG A 56 -19.04 7.48 -9.53
CA ARG A 56 -18.45 6.52 -8.59
C ARG A 56 -17.18 7.07 -7.96
N ASP A 57 -17.15 7.04 -6.65
CA ASP A 57 -15.95 7.31 -5.87
C ASP A 57 -15.20 6.00 -5.66
N GLU A 58 -13.96 5.94 -6.15
CA GLU A 58 -13.08 4.79 -5.96
C GLU A 58 -11.77 5.24 -5.33
N LYS A 59 -11.28 4.45 -4.37
CA LYS A 59 -10.00 4.71 -3.74
C LYS A 59 -8.87 4.23 -4.63
N LEU A 60 -7.99 5.15 -5.02
CA LEU A 60 -6.77 4.81 -5.73
C LEU A 60 -5.85 3.94 -4.86
N PRO A 61 -5.10 3.00 -5.47
CA PRO A 61 -4.15 2.18 -4.73
C PRO A 61 -3.09 3.06 -4.06
N LEU A 62 -3.07 3.01 -2.73
CA LEU A 62 -2.26 3.87 -1.84
C LEU A 62 -0.75 3.78 -2.08
N ASN A 63 -0.33 2.68 -2.70
CA ASN A 63 1.07 2.27 -2.85
C ASN A 63 1.67 2.63 -4.21
N SER A 64 0.86 3.13 -5.14
CA SER A 64 1.34 3.48 -6.48
C SER A 64 1.77 4.94 -6.55
N ILE A 65 2.97 5.15 -7.10
CA ILE A 65 3.52 6.46 -7.44
C ILE A 65 3.18 6.82 -8.89
N ASN A 66 2.75 5.82 -9.68
CA ASN A 66 2.52 5.96 -11.12
C ASN A 66 1.23 6.71 -11.42
N ASP A 67 1.23 7.44 -12.53
CA ASP A 67 0.01 7.97 -13.13
C ASP A 67 -0.88 6.82 -13.62
N TRP A 68 -2.18 6.97 -13.41
CA TRP A 68 -3.16 5.96 -13.80
C TRP A 68 -3.92 6.39 -15.03
N ARG A 69 -4.19 5.44 -15.93
CA ARG A 69 -5.07 5.65 -17.08
C ARG A 69 -6.31 4.81 -16.93
N VAL A 70 -7.46 5.40 -17.19
CA VAL A 70 -8.76 4.75 -17.10
C VAL A 70 -9.47 4.88 -18.44
N ARG A 71 -10.07 3.78 -18.88
CA ARG A 71 -10.90 3.72 -20.08
C ARG A 71 -12.11 2.85 -19.78
N ALA A 72 -13.26 3.21 -20.34
CA ALA A 72 -14.50 2.47 -20.19
C ALA A 72 -14.98 1.94 -21.53
N VAL A 73 -15.65 0.80 -21.50
CA VAL A 73 -16.39 0.23 -22.63
C VAL A 73 -17.84 0.12 -22.20
N ALA A 74 -18.74 0.69 -23.00
CA ALA A 74 -20.17 0.69 -22.76
C ALA A 74 -20.87 -0.23 -23.77
N VAL A 75 -21.88 -0.96 -23.29
CA VAL A 75 -22.75 -1.79 -24.14
C VAL A 75 -24.19 -1.44 -23.82
N GLY A 76 -24.95 -1.07 -24.84
CA GLY A 76 -26.34 -0.68 -24.72
C GLY A 76 -27.18 -1.16 -25.90
N LYS A 77 -28.45 -0.73 -25.95
CA LYS A 77 -29.36 -1.07 -27.05
C LYS A 77 -28.85 -0.61 -28.42
N SER A 78 -28.11 0.50 -28.45
CA SER A 78 -27.54 1.08 -29.67
C SER A 78 -26.23 0.41 -30.13
N GLY A 79 -25.68 -0.54 -29.36
CA GLY A 79 -24.44 -1.24 -29.68
C GLY A 79 -23.36 -1.07 -28.61
N LEU A 80 -22.11 -1.21 -29.05
CA LEU A 80 -20.90 -1.09 -28.23
C LEU A 80 -20.21 0.25 -28.52
N ASP A 81 -19.76 0.91 -27.48
CA ASP A 81 -19.00 2.15 -27.57
C ASP A 81 -17.79 2.13 -26.63
N ILE A 82 -16.74 2.86 -26.98
CA ILE A 82 -15.50 2.96 -26.21
C ILE A 82 -15.30 4.42 -25.85
N GLY A 83 -15.26 4.70 -24.55
CA GLY A 83 -15.02 6.06 -24.06
C GLY A 83 -13.56 6.48 -24.21
N ASP A 84 -13.35 7.79 -24.17
CA ASP A 84 -12.02 8.38 -24.18
C ASP A 84 -11.18 7.94 -22.97
N GLU A 85 -9.87 7.93 -23.16
CA GLU A 85 -8.93 7.62 -22.10
C GLU A 85 -8.70 8.84 -21.20
N THR A 86 -8.85 8.65 -19.89
CA THR A 86 -8.64 9.70 -18.89
C THR A 86 -7.37 9.42 -18.10
N LEU A 87 -6.47 10.42 -18.03
CA LEU A 87 -5.24 10.37 -17.26
C LEU A 87 -5.46 10.95 -15.86
N ILE A 88 -5.26 10.14 -14.83
CA ILE A 88 -5.29 10.54 -13.43
C ILE A 88 -3.85 10.69 -12.97
N ARG A 89 -3.42 11.94 -12.77
CA ARG A 89 -2.07 12.24 -12.27
C ARG A 89 -2.03 12.22 -10.76
N LEU A 90 -1.10 11.45 -10.21
CA LEU A 90 -0.86 11.46 -8.77
C LEU A 90 0.14 12.54 -8.39
N LYS A 91 -0.01 13.09 -7.19
CA LYS A 91 0.96 14.04 -6.66
C LYS A 91 2.27 13.31 -6.38
N GLN A 92 3.34 13.75 -7.03
CA GLN A 92 4.68 13.22 -6.81
C GLN A 92 5.10 13.40 -5.35
N LYS A 93 5.76 12.38 -4.81
CA LYS A 93 6.35 12.47 -3.47
C LYS A 93 7.64 13.28 -3.55
N PRO A 94 7.98 14.03 -2.49
CA PRO A 94 9.21 14.82 -2.44
C PRO A 94 10.47 13.93 -2.49
N PHE A 95 10.34 12.67 -2.08
CA PHE A 95 11.41 11.68 -2.12
C PHE A 95 10.82 10.33 -2.51
N GLU A 96 11.41 9.69 -3.51
CA GLU A 96 10.97 8.37 -4.00
C GLU A 96 12.16 7.45 -4.27
N LEU A 97 11.95 6.16 -4.02
CA LEU A 97 12.89 5.09 -4.38
C LEU A 97 12.31 4.35 -5.58
N ALA A 98 13.09 4.28 -6.66
CA ALA A 98 12.76 3.49 -7.83
C ALA A 98 13.70 2.29 -7.91
N VAL A 99 13.13 1.09 -7.87
CA VAL A 99 13.87 -0.17 -7.97
C VAL A 99 13.32 -0.93 -9.16
N ASN A 100 14.19 -1.36 -10.08
CA ASN A 100 13.81 -2.14 -11.24
C ASN A 100 14.30 -3.57 -11.07
N PHE A 101 13.39 -4.45 -10.65
CA PHE A 101 13.68 -5.88 -10.56
C PHE A 101 13.49 -6.56 -11.91
N PRO A 102 14.37 -7.49 -12.30
CA PRO A 102 14.07 -8.37 -13.41
C PRO A 102 12.82 -9.20 -13.10
N TYR A 103 12.09 -9.60 -14.13
CA TYR A 103 10.87 -10.40 -13.97
C TYR A 103 11.12 -11.71 -13.20
N SER A 104 12.30 -12.31 -13.41
CA SER A 104 12.73 -13.53 -12.73
C SER A 104 14.24 -13.53 -12.54
N ALA A 105 14.71 -14.28 -11.53
CA ALA A 105 16.12 -14.53 -11.30
C ALA A 105 16.36 -16.04 -11.16
N VAL A 106 17.54 -16.51 -11.60
CA VAL A 106 17.93 -17.91 -11.46
C VAL A 106 18.44 -18.15 -10.04
N ARG A 107 17.98 -19.25 -9.43
CA ARG A 107 18.44 -19.64 -8.09
C ARG A 107 19.94 -19.92 -8.13
N GLY A 108 20.68 -19.30 -7.20
CA GLY A 108 22.12 -19.49 -7.05
C GLY A 108 22.96 -18.49 -7.82
N GLU A 109 22.35 -17.61 -8.60
CA GLU A 109 23.04 -16.53 -9.31
C GLU A 109 23.03 -15.23 -8.49
N ILE A 110 24.10 -14.44 -8.63
CA ILE A 110 24.21 -13.11 -8.03
C ILE A 110 23.81 -12.08 -9.08
N ILE A 111 22.73 -11.35 -8.81
CA ILE A 111 22.27 -10.25 -9.67
C ILE A 111 22.54 -8.89 -9.02
N SER A 112 22.88 -7.89 -9.84
CA SER A 112 22.95 -6.51 -9.41
C SER A 112 21.63 -5.81 -9.72
N VAL A 113 20.94 -5.31 -8.69
CA VAL A 113 19.70 -4.54 -8.85
C VAL A 113 19.98 -3.08 -8.50
N PRO A 114 19.90 -2.15 -9.46
CA PRO A 114 20.11 -0.74 -9.17
C PRO A 114 18.92 -0.18 -8.39
N VAL A 115 19.23 0.58 -7.34
CA VAL A 115 18.26 1.36 -6.56
C VAL A 115 18.50 2.83 -6.88
N VAL A 116 17.52 3.49 -7.48
CA VAL A 116 17.58 4.91 -7.82
C VAL A 116 16.83 5.70 -6.77
N VAL A 117 17.52 6.67 -6.18
CA VAL A 117 16.95 7.62 -5.23
C VAL A 117 16.64 8.91 -5.97
N LYS A 118 15.37 9.32 -5.99
CA LYS A 118 14.97 10.60 -6.59
C LYS A 118 14.52 11.57 -5.51
N ASN A 119 15.08 12.77 -5.57
CA ASN A 119 14.68 13.90 -4.75
C ASN A 119 13.95 14.89 -5.65
N ASN A 120 12.64 15.05 -5.42
CA ASN A 120 11.76 15.93 -6.18
C ASN A 120 11.40 17.19 -5.38
N ARG A 121 12.22 17.56 -4.39
CA ARG A 121 12.12 18.89 -3.77
C ARG A 121 12.84 19.90 -4.67
N GLU A 122 12.07 20.85 -5.17
CA GLU A 122 12.60 22.15 -5.64
C GLU A 122 13.05 23.01 -4.45
#